data_AF-A0A6P2DFQ7-F1
#
_entry.id   AF-A0A6P2DFQ7-F1
#
_cell.length_a   1.000
_cell.length_b   1.000
_cell.length_c   1.000
_cell.angle_alpha   90.00
_cell.angle_beta   90.00
_cell.angle_gamma   90.00
#
_symmetry.space_group_name_H-M   'P 1'
#
loop_
_entity.id
_entity.type
_entity.pdbx_description
1 polymer ?
#
loop_
_entity_poly.entity_id
_entity_poly.type
_entity_poly.pdbx_seq_one_letter_code
_entity_poly.pdbx_strand_id
1 'polypeptide(L)'
;MRCAVLVLLVVLAGPAHAAPVPKHLMKEGDHPDLAALQGKWRLTDIAINGTSLGPGILDQVEATTEVLDNTVAITLSKLNARLSGTFKLDTNASPRRLTSADMKETDLNGKPSATLDPEPFVMIYKIEGDTLVLAINTGDQKEAPKGFSGKDGESIASLTFTRAKK
;
A
#
# COMPACT_ATOMS: atom_id res chain seq x y z
N MET A 1 -11.64 73.33 7.52
CA MET A 1 -10.50 72.65 8.16
C MET A 1 -11.10 71.66 9.16
N ARG A 2 -11.31 70.40 8.75
CA ARG A 2 -10.53 69.18 9.07
C ARG A 2 -10.38 68.90 10.58
N CYS A 3 -11.07 67.85 11.05
CA CYS A 3 -10.57 66.73 11.89
C CYS A 3 -11.80 65.95 12.40
N ALA A 4 -12.26 64.91 11.71
CA ALA A 4 -11.78 63.52 11.70
C ALA A 4 -12.20 62.72 12.96
N VAL A 5 -13.29 61.99 12.79
CA VAL A 5 -13.85 60.95 13.65
C VAL A 5 -13.00 59.68 13.51
N LEU A 6 -12.65 59.03 14.63
CA LEU A 6 -12.07 57.68 14.64
C LEU A 6 -13.04 56.74 15.38
N VAL A 7 -13.76 55.91 14.63
CA VAL A 7 -14.57 54.81 15.16
C VAL A 7 -13.72 53.55 15.15
N LEU A 8 -13.54 52.95 16.32
CA LEU A 8 -12.85 51.68 16.52
C LEU A 8 -13.83 50.52 16.22
N LEU A 9 -13.53 49.70 15.21
CA LEU A 9 -14.34 48.54 14.81
C LEU A 9 -13.62 47.26 15.26
N VAL A 10 -14.16 46.57 16.26
CA VAL A 10 -13.70 45.26 16.74
C VAL A 10 -14.32 44.19 15.87
N VAL A 11 -13.49 43.40 15.18
CA VAL A 11 -13.95 42.22 14.41
C VAL A 11 -13.63 40.96 15.22
N LEU A 12 -14.69 40.27 15.64
CA LEU A 12 -14.64 38.92 16.22
C LEU A 12 -14.41 37.91 15.09
N ALA A 13 -13.25 37.25 15.08
CA ALA A 13 -13.00 36.10 14.22
C ALA A 13 -13.61 34.85 14.87
N GLY A 14 -14.70 34.33 14.30
CA GLY A 14 -15.24 33.02 14.63
C GLY A 14 -14.38 31.89 14.03
N PRO A 15 -14.51 30.65 14.54
CA PRO A 15 -13.74 29.51 14.05
C PRO A 15 -14.16 29.14 12.63
N ALA A 16 -13.21 29.22 11.70
CA ALA A 16 -13.38 28.81 10.32
C ALA A 16 -13.68 27.30 10.26
N HIS A 17 -14.91 26.95 9.90
CA HIS A 17 -15.24 25.61 9.43
C HIS A 17 -14.57 25.46 8.06
N ALA A 18 -13.49 24.68 8.00
CA ALA A 18 -12.83 24.37 6.73
C ALA A 18 -13.81 23.61 5.83
N ALA A 19 -14.10 24.16 4.65
CA ALA A 19 -14.93 23.53 3.65
C ALA A 19 -14.27 22.24 3.10
N PRO A 20 -15.04 21.20 2.70
CA PRO A 20 -14.48 20.00 2.11
C PRO A 20 -13.72 20.33 0.82
N VAL A 21 -12.43 20.00 0.76
CA VAL A 21 -11.61 20.23 -0.43
C VAL A 21 -12.11 19.32 -1.57
N PRO A 22 -12.34 19.85 -2.78
CA PRO A 22 -12.75 19.05 -3.94
C PRO A 22 -11.72 17.96 -4.29
N LYS A 23 -12.19 16.72 -4.47
CA LYS A 23 -11.35 15.52 -4.69
C LYS A 23 -10.42 15.59 -5.91
N HIS A 24 -10.69 16.47 -6.88
CA HIS A 24 -9.87 16.64 -8.08
C HIS A 24 -8.63 17.53 -7.88
N LEU A 25 -8.44 18.09 -6.69
CA LEU A 25 -7.29 18.94 -6.33
C LEU A 25 -6.22 18.21 -5.49
N MET A 26 -6.44 16.95 -5.10
CA MET A 26 -5.42 16.17 -4.41
C MET A 26 -4.34 15.74 -5.41
N LYS A 27 -3.08 16.15 -5.18
CA LYS A 27 -1.92 15.63 -5.93
C LYS A 27 -1.85 14.11 -5.74
N GLU A 28 -1.31 13.38 -6.72
CA GLU A 28 -1.14 11.91 -6.68
C GLU A 28 -0.40 11.39 -5.43
N GLY A 29 0.27 12.25 -4.65
CA GLY A 29 0.91 11.93 -3.36
C GLY A 29 0.11 12.25 -2.09
N ASP A 30 -1.06 12.89 -2.18
CA ASP A 30 -1.89 13.29 -1.02
C ASP A 30 -3.08 12.33 -0.79
N HIS A 31 -2.96 11.07 -1.20
CA HIS A 31 -4.02 10.09 -1.00
C HIS A 31 -3.98 9.54 0.44
N PRO A 32 -5.09 9.54 1.21
CA PRO A 32 -5.13 9.03 2.59
C PRO A 32 -4.63 7.58 2.71
N ASP A 33 -4.85 6.76 1.69
CA ASP A 33 -4.32 5.38 1.65
C ASP A 33 -2.78 5.35 1.59
N LEU A 34 -2.13 6.29 0.90
CA LEU A 34 -0.67 6.35 0.86
C LEU A 34 -0.11 6.61 2.25
N ALA A 35 -0.71 7.55 2.98
CA ALA A 35 -0.38 7.84 4.37
C ALA A 35 -0.63 6.62 5.27
N ALA A 36 -1.72 5.89 5.05
CA ALA A 36 -2.04 4.68 5.81
C ALA A 36 -1.07 3.52 5.52
N LEU A 37 -0.55 3.41 4.30
CA LEU A 37 0.43 2.38 3.91
C LEU A 37 1.83 2.63 4.49
N GLN A 38 2.19 3.86 4.84
CA GLN A 38 3.55 4.18 5.29
C GLN A 38 4.01 3.31 6.48
N GLY A 39 5.29 2.95 6.47
CA GLY A 39 5.95 2.23 7.55
C GLY A 39 6.16 0.74 7.26
N LYS A 40 6.33 -0.04 8.34
CA LYS A 40 6.73 -1.45 8.29
C LYS A 40 5.55 -2.37 8.56
N TRP A 41 5.52 -3.47 7.82
CA TRP A 41 4.48 -4.49 7.82
C TRP A 41 5.11 -5.87 7.89
N ARG A 42 4.51 -6.79 8.63
CA ARG A 42 4.92 -8.18 8.73
C ARG A 42 3.85 -9.07 8.13
N LEU A 43 4.23 -10.00 7.25
CA LEU A 43 3.31 -10.99 6.72
C LEU A 43 2.84 -11.92 7.84
N THR A 44 1.54 -12.07 7.99
CA THR A 44 0.91 -12.85 9.07
C THR A 44 -0.03 -13.93 8.57
N ASP A 45 -0.42 -13.91 7.30
CA ASP A 45 -1.15 -15.00 6.66
C ASP A 45 -0.94 -15.00 5.14
N ILE A 46 -0.94 -16.20 4.57
CA ILE A 46 -1.02 -16.42 3.12
C ILE A 46 -2.20 -17.35 2.90
N ALA A 47 -3.13 -16.94 2.04
CA ALA A 47 -4.25 -17.79 1.65
C ALA A 47 -4.34 -17.91 0.14
N ILE A 48 -4.57 -19.13 -0.36
CA ILE A 48 -4.85 -19.40 -1.78
C ILE A 48 -6.34 -19.69 -1.91
N ASN A 49 -7.01 -18.94 -2.77
CA ASN A 49 -8.46 -19.05 -2.99
C ASN A 49 -9.27 -19.02 -1.68
N GLY A 50 -8.86 -18.14 -0.75
CA GLY A 50 -9.49 -17.97 0.55
C GLY A 50 -9.15 -19.03 1.60
N THR A 51 -8.33 -20.03 1.27
CA THR A 51 -7.85 -21.05 2.21
C THR A 51 -6.47 -20.69 2.73
N SER A 52 -6.35 -20.40 4.03
CA SER A 52 -5.05 -20.17 4.68
C SER A 52 -4.14 -21.38 4.53
N LEU A 53 -2.87 -21.12 4.21
CA LEU A 53 -1.82 -22.13 4.13
C LEU A 53 -1.20 -22.45 5.50
N GLY A 54 -1.61 -21.73 6.55
CA GLY A 54 -1.16 -21.94 7.93
C GLY A 54 0.26 -21.43 8.23
N PRO A 55 0.75 -21.60 9.46
CA PRO A 55 2.00 -21.01 9.92
C PRO A 55 3.25 -21.61 9.26
N GLY A 56 3.19 -22.87 8.80
CA GLY A 56 4.35 -23.56 8.24
C GLY A 56 4.92 -22.90 6.97
N ILE A 57 4.10 -22.22 6.16
CA ILE A 57 4.60 -21.44 5.02
C ILE A 57 5.20 -20.10 5.45
N LEU A 58 4.65 -19.47 6.48
CA LEU A 58 5.14 -18.19 6.99
C LEU A 58 6.56 -18.33 7.56
N ASP A 59 6.82 -19.43 8.25
CA ASP A 59 8.13 -19.75 8.81
C ASP A 59 9.21 -20.01 7.75
N GLN A 60 8.79 -20.42 6.54
CA GLN A 60 9.69 -20.67 5.40
C GLN A 60 10.06 -19.41 4.64
N VAL A 61 9.24 -18.36 4.71
CA VAL A 61 9.46 -17.12 3.94
C VAL A 61 9.97 -16.00 4.84
N GLU A 62 9.35 -15.80 6.01
CA GLU A 62 9.58 -14.68 6.90
C GLU A 62 9.63 -13.33 6.15
N ALA A 63 8.46 -12.86 5.70
CA ALA A 63 8.35 -11.65 4.89
C ALA A 63 8.03 -10.39 5.70
N THR A 64 8.77 -9.32 5.43
CA THR A 64 8.45 -7.96 5.91
C THR A 64 8.43 -6.97 4.75
N THR A 65 7.52 -6.01 4.80
CA THR A 65 7.38 -4.96 3.79
C THR A 65 7.57 -3.59 4.45
N GLU A 66 8.36 -2.72 3.83
CA GLU A 66 8.50 -1.32 4.21
C GLU A 66 8.02 -0.44 3.06
N VAL A 67 7.14 0.51 3.38
CA VAL A 67 6.62 1.51 2.44
C VAL A 67 7.11 2.87 2.89
N LEU A 68 7.76 3.60 1.97
CA LEU A 68 8.17 4.98 2.15
C LEU A 68 7.83 5.76 0.88
N ASP A 69 7.00 6.79 1.03
CA ASP A 69 6.39 7.51 -0.09
C ASP A 69 5.75 6.50 -1.07
N ASN A 70 6.12 6.54 -2.34
CA ASN A 70 5.68 5.62 -3.39
C ASN A 70 6.65 4.46 -3.64
N THR A 71 7.57 4.19 -2.71
CA THR A 71 8.54 3.10 -2.80
C THR A 71 8.15 1.97 -1.86
N VAL A 72 8.48 0.75 -2.28
CA VAL A 72 8.26 -0.46 -1.48
C VAL A 72 9.54 -1.29 -1.44
N ALA A 73 9.85 -1.84 -0.27
CA ALA A 73 10.87 -2.86 -0.08
C ALA A 73 10.27 -4.07 0.62
N ILE A 74 10.38 -5.24 -0.01
CA ILE A 74 9.92 -6.53 0.54
C ILE A 74 11.17 -7.35 0.85
N THR A 75 11.32 -7.75 2.10
CA THR A 75 12.42 -8.61 2.56
C THR A 75 11.89 -10.00 2.83
N LEU A 76 12.51 -11.02 2.26
CA LEU A 76 12.21 -12.44 2.43
C LEU A 76 13.41 -13.08 3.16
N SER A 77 13.44 -12.98 4.48
CA SER A 77 14.67 -13.23 5.25
C SER A 77 15.18 -14.66 5.13
N LYS A 78 14.29 -15.64 5.03
CA LYS A 78 14.67 -17.06 4.87
C LYS A 78 15.17 -17.41 3.48
N LEU A 79 14.83 -16.60 2.48
CA LEU A 79 15.25 -16.79 1.09
C LEU A 79 16.47 -15.94 0.73
N ASN A 80 17.04 -15.21 1.69
CA ASN A 80 18.13 -14.26 1.46
C ASN A 80 17.83 -13.31 0.28
N ALA A 81 16.59 -12.83 0.18
CA ALA A 81 16.13 -12.03 -0.95
C ALA A 81 15.45 -10.73 -0.49
N ARG A 82 15.64 -9.68 -1.28
CA ARG A 82 15.01 -8.37 -1.12
C ARG A 82 14.52 -7.87 -2.46
N LEU A 83 13.22 -7.61 -2.56
CA LEU A 83 12.60 -6.93 -3.68
C LEU A 83 12.44 -5.45 -3.34
N SER A 84 12.69 -4.57 -4.30
CA SER A 84 12.44 -3.14 -4.14
C SER A 84 11.99 -2.50 -5.44
N GLY A 85 11.09 -1.53 -5.37
CA GLY A 85 10.63 -0.79 -6.53
C GLY A 85 9.69 0.34 -6.14
N THR A 86 8.96 0.83 -7.12
CA THR A 86 7.92 1.86 -6.92
C THR A 86 6.54 1.27 -7.13
N PHE A 87 5.51 1.98 -6.67
CA PHE A 87 4.13 1.62 -6.95
C PHE A 87 3.25 2.84 -7.20
N LYS A 88 2.10 2.60 -7.83
CA LYS A 88 1.01 3.57 -7.97
C LYS A 88 -0.26 3.00 -7.36
N LEU A 89 -1.07 3.88 -6.76
CA LEU A 89 -2.38 3.54 -6.21
C LEU A 89 -3.47 4.07 -7.14
N ASP A 90 -4.42 3.20 -7.51
CA ASP A 90 -5.70 3.59 -8.08
C ASP A 90 -6.80 3.32 -7.05
N THR A 91 -7.24 4.40 -6.43
CA THR A 91 -8.23 4.37 -5.34
C THR A 91 -9.65 4.59 -5.83
N ASN A 92 -9.80 4.92 -7.11
CA ASN A 92 -11.09 5.03 -7.79
C ASN A 92 -11.54 3.68 -8.35
N ALA A 93 -10.62 2.73 -8.55
CA ALA A 93 -10.94 1.34 -8.85
C ALA A 93 -11.72 0.66 -7.71
N SER A 94 -12.57 -0.30 -8.10
CA SER A 94 -13.32 -1.16 -7.18
C SER A 94 -13.11 -2.63 -7.57
N PRO A 95 -12.32 -3.41 -6.80
CA PRO A 95 -11.54 -3.03 -5.62
C PRO A 95 -10.38 -2.06 -5.94
N ARG A 96 -9.85 -1.35 -4.92
CA ARG A 96 -8.69 -0.44 -5.06
C ARG A 96 -7.46 -1.22 -5.52
N ARG A 97 -6.61 -0.61 -6.35
CA ARG A 97 -5.48 -1.29 -7.01
C ARG A 97 -4.13 -0.67 -6.69
N LEU A 98 -3.13 -1.54 -6.60
CA LEU A 98 -1.72 -1.19 -6.49
C LEU A 98 -0.98 -1.79 -7.70
N THR A 99 -0.32 -0.96 -8.49
CA THR A 99 0.51 -1.39 -9.62
C THR A 99 1.98 -1.17 -9.29
N SER A 100 2.80 -2.21 -9.37
CA SER A 100 4.25 -2.09 -9.18
C SER A 100 4.97 -1.64 -10.46
N ALA A 101 6.10 -0.99 -10.27
CA ALA A 101 7.01 -0.58 -11.35
C ALA A 101 8.45 -0.62 -10.85
N ASP A 102 9.39 -0.77 -11.78
CA ASP A 102 10.84 -0.72 -11.51
C ASP A 102 11.30 -1.69 -10.42
N MET A 103 10.65 -2.85 -10.32
CA MET A 103 10.99 -3.87 -9.34
C MET A 103 12.36 -4.46 -9.64
N LYS A 104 13.16 -4.63 -8.58
CA LYS A 104 14.51 -5.21 -8.62
C LYS A 104 14.66 -6.18 -7.48
N GLU A 105 15.44 -7.23 -7.73
CA GLU A 105 15.79 -8.23 -6.73
C GLU A 105 17.27 -8.12 -6.37
N THR A 106 17.55 -8.17 -5.07
CA THR A 106 18.89 -8.26 -4.50
C THR A 106 18.92 -9.31 -3.41
N ASP A 107 20.11 -9.80 -3.05
CA ASP A 107 20.30 -10.51 -1.79
C ASP A 107 20.26 -9.54 -0.59
N LEU A 108 20.32 -10.07 0.64
CA LEU A 108 20.30 -9.22 1.84
C LEU A 108 21.58 -8.36 2.01
N ASN A 109 22.62 -8.61 1.20
CA ASN A 109 23.84 -7.79 1.14
C ASN A 109 23.78 -6.75 0.01
N GLY A 110 22.66 -6.64 -0.71
CA GLY A 110 22.47 -5.70 -1.81
C GLY A 110 23.10 -6.13 -3.14
N LYS A 111 23.55 -7.37 -3.28
CA LYS A 111 24.05 -7.91 -4.56
C LYS A 111 22.87 -8.30 -5.45
N PRO A 112 22.93 -8.07 -6.77
CA PRO A 112 21.91 -8.56 -7.68
C PRO A 112 21.65 -10.06 -7.49
N SER A 113 20.37 -10.42 -7.41
CA SER A 113 19.88 -11.80 -7.38
C SER A 113 18.91 -11.97 -8.55
N ALA A 114 18.85 -13.17 -9.12
CA ALA A 114 17.95 -13.50 -10.23
C ALA A 114 17.06 -14.70 -9.86
N THR A 115 16.65 -14.78 -8.60
CA THR A 115 15.89 -15.92 -8.09
C THR A 115 14.40 -15.80 -8.43
N LEU A 116 13.89 -14.57 -8.53
CA LEU A 116 12.47 -14.23 -8.67
C LEU A 116 12.14 -13.50 -9.97
N ASP A 117 13.10 -12.81 -10.60
CA ASP A 117 12.93 -12.02 -11.85
C ASP A 117 11.63 -11.19 -11.88
N PRO A 118 11.55 -10.11 -11.06
CA PRO A 118 10.27 -9.48 -10.78
C PRO A 118 9.73 -8.66 -11.97
N GLU A 119 8.71 -9.18 -12.65
CA GLU A 119 7.90 -8.40 -13.60
C GLU A 119 6.97 -7.41 -12.87
N PRO A 120 6.54 -6.32 -13.54
CA PRO A 120 5.45 -5.48 -13.04
C PRO A 120 4.19 -6.30 -12.79
N PHE A 121 3.53 -6.05 -11.67
CA PHE A 121 2.32 -6.73 -11.25
C PHE A 121 1.25 -5.75 -10.78
N VAL A 122 0.00 -6.17 -10.86
CA VAL A 122 -1.16 -5.43 -10.36
C VAL A 122 -1.86 -6.24 -9.29
N MET A 123 -2.02 -5.63 -8.12
CA MET A 123 -2.73 -6.21 -6.98
C MET A 123 -3.97 -5.39 -6.68
N ILE A 124 -4.93 -5.99 -6.00
CA ILE A 124 -5.91 -5.24 -5.22
C ILE A 124 -5.46 -5.16 -3.76
N TYR A 125 -5.93 -4.13 -3.06
CA TYR A 125 -5.61 -3.96 -1.65
C TYR A 125 -6.78 -3.42 -0.84
N LYS A 126 -6.72 -3.68 0.47
CA LYS A 126 -7.54 -3.00 1.47
C LYS A 126 -6.73 -2.77 2.75
N ILE A 127 -7.02 -1.68 3.43
CA ILE A 127 -6.36 -1.27 4.69
C ILE A 127 -7.44 -1.07 5.74
N GLU A 128 -7.33 -1.79 6.85
CA GLU A 128 -8.26 -1.74 7.97
C GLU A 128 -7.44 -1.60 9.27
N GLY A 129 -7.22 -0.34 9.69
CA GLY A 129 -6.37 -0.03 10.85
C GLY A 129 -4.91 -0.47 10.64
N ASP A 130 -4.48 -1.45 11.42
CA ASP A 130 -3.13 -2.04 11.36
C ASP A 130 -3.05 -3.30 10.49
N THR A 131 -4.10 -3.59 9.73
CA THR A 131 -4.16 -4.74 8.82
C THR A 131 -4.13 -4.25 7.37
N LEU A 132 -3.19 -4.79 6.59
CA LEU A 132 -3.12 -4.63 5.14
C LEU A 132 -3.38 -6.00 4.50
N VAL A 133 -4.33 -6.07 3.58
CA VAL A 133 -4.53 -7.27 2.75
C VAL A 133 -4.24 -6.91 1.30
N LEU A 134 -3.34 -7.67 0.68
CA LEU A 134 -3.06 -7.63 -0.75
C LEU A 134 -3.63 -8.89 -1.40
N ALA A 135 -4.09 -8.80 -2.64
CA ALA A 135 -4.41 -9.98 -3.43
C ALA A 135 -3.91 -9.83 -4.86
N ILE A 136 -3.41 -10.94 -5.41
CA ILE A 136 -2.81 -11.05 -6.73
C ILE A 136 -3.28 -12.34 -7.41
N ASN A 137 -3.43 -12.31 -8.72
CA ASN A 137 -3.59 -13.54 -9.51
C ASN A 137 -2.27 -14.32 -9.50
N THR A 138 -2.28 -15.62 -9.22
CA THR A 138 -1.05 -16.43 -9.27
C THR A 138 -0.66 -16.83 -10.70
N GLY A 139 -1.57 -16.65 -11.67
CA GLY A 139 -1.33 -16.83 -13.09
C GLY A 139 -0.86 -15.53 -13.73
N ASP A 140 -1.77 -14.81 -14.41
CA ASP A 140 -1.46 -13.51 -15.02
C ASP A 140 -1.45 -12.39 -13.97
N GLN A 141 -0.26 -11.97 -13.58
CA GLN A 141 -0.04 -10.91 -12.61
C GLN A 141 -0.19 -9.50 -13.19
N LYS A 142 -0.38 -9.36 -14.51
CA LYS A 142 -0.57 -8.04 -15.18
C LYS A 142 -1.99 -7.52 -14.99
N GLU A 143 -2.92 -8.40 -14.64
CA GLU A 143 -4.29 -8.04 -14.32
C GLU A 143 -4.57 -8.14 -12.82
N ALA A 144 -5.33 -7.16 -12.30
CA ALA A 144 -5.78 -7.19 -10.92
C ALA A 144 -6.85 -8.29 -10.74
N PRO A 145 -6.82 -9.06 -9.64
CA PRO A 145 -7.93 -9.95 -9.31
C PRO A 145 -9.22 -9.14 -9.05
N LYS A 146 -10.37 -9.77 -9.25
CA LYS A 146 -11.69 -9.15 -8.99
C LYS A 146 -12.08 -9.15 -7.51
N GLY A 147 -11.40 -9.94 -6.69
CA GLY A 147 -11.66 -10.07 -5.26
C GLY A 147 -10.47 -10.69 -4.52
N PHE A 148 -10.58 -10.80 -3.19
CA PHE A 148 -9.50 -11.30 -2.34
C PHE A 148 -9.44 -12.83 -2.22
N SER A 149 -10.36 -13.53 -2.88
CA SER A 149 -10.44 -14.99 -2.91
C SER A 149 -10.92 -15.43 -4.29
N GLY A 150 -10.26 -16.42 -4.88
CA GLY A 150 -10.68 -16.98 -6.17
C GLY A 150 -12.01 -17.73 -6.08
N LYS A 151 -12.73 -17.76 -7.19
CA LYS A 151 -13.83 -18.69 -7.47
C LYS A 151 -13.46 -19.53 -8.69
N ASP A 152 -14.08 -20.70 -8.84
CA ASP A 152 -14.07 -21.58 -10.03
C ASP A 152 -13.05 -21.21 -11.14
N GLY A 153 -11.85 -21.80 -11.08
CA GLY A 153 -10.80 -21.64 -12.09
C GLY A 153 -9.88 -20.42 -11.92
N GLU A 154 -10.25 -19.45 -11.07
CA GLU A 154 -9.33 -18.38 -10.65
C GLU A 154 -8.37 -18.90 -9.58
N SER A 155 -7.09 -18.53 -9.71
CA SER A 155 -6.09 -18.80 -8.69
C SER A 155 -5.57 -17.47 -8.16
N ILE A 156 -6.03 -17.13 -6.95
CA ILE A 156 -5.73 -15.86 -6.28
C ILE A 156 -4.96 -16.18 -5.00
N ALA A 157 -3.80 -15.55 -4.86
CA ALA A 157 -3.09 -15.49 -3.59
C ALA A 157 -3.48 -14.20 -2.87
N SER A 158 -3.82 -14.33 -1.60
CA SER A 158 -4.00 -13.20 -0.69
C SER A 158 -2.92 -13.23 0.38
N LEU A 159 -2.37 -12.06 0.66
CA LEU A 159 -1.29 -11.83 1.60
C LEU A 159 -1.81 -10.86 2.66
N THR A 160 -1.90 -11.32 3.90
CA THR A 160 -2.33 -10.48 5.02
C THR A 160 -1.10 -10.06 5.82
N PHE A 161 -0.97 -8.75 6.03
CA PHE A 161 0.09 -8.15 6.81
C PHE A 161 -0.48 -7.41 8.01
N THR A 162 0.27 -7.45 9.10
CA THR A 162 0.02 -6.61 10.28
C THR A 162 1.13 -5.58 10.41
N ARG A 163 0.79 -4.36 10.83
CA ARG A 163 1.80 -3.31 11.09
C ARG A 163 2.83 -3.82 12.11
N ALA A 164 4.11 -3.67 11.77
CA ALA A 164 5.19 -4.07 12.67
C ALA A 164 5.19 -3.14 13.89
N LYS A 165 5.20 -3.72 15.09
CA LYS A 165 5.37 -2.96 16.32
C LYS A 165 6.81 -2.41 16.37
N LYS A 166 6.93 -1.18 16.86
CA LYS A 166 8.24 -0.56 17.14
C LYS A 166 8.97 -1.32 18.23
#